data_AF-A0A938H4H3-F1
#
_entry.id   AF-A0A938H4H3-F1
#
_cell.length_a   1.000
_cell.length_b   1.000
_cell.length_c   1.000
_cell.angle_alpha   90.00
_cell.angle_beta   90.00
_cell.angle_gamma   90.00
#
_symmetry.space_group_name_H-M   'P 1'
#
loop_
_entity.id
_entity.type
_entity.pdbx_description
1 polymer ?
#
loop_
_entity_poly.entity_id
_entity_poly.type
_entity_poly.pdbx_seq_one_letter_code
_entity_poly.pdbx_strand_id
1 'polypeptide(L)'
;MGELESGFEERMVRLCEEYAARFATDGAEVVNEFRVETIEGRWGYCDRILINPEGDAHLFDWKFVRSKEVVDADVNLQGKDYVVGILEDPRFSRIERISVHFVMPRFESATVTRRPFTREDVPTLKLEILAILARARQTDSRRWRGASLTPHYDVCRFCGAAATCVALRRIADRIGRAYDPDGYGRTPVIPAQTHASLVTDPAERGQLQELAGLMDTWAQSVRHHNLTAALADEANLPAGYVIDYPKGRRQVSDAHQLLNIATEFGLTAQDLIDAASVSWTKLEQLLRDRAGKGEKARQVANFNSKLEEACAVVRAEPAPRLSRVRPATV
;
A
#
# COMPACT_ATOMS: atom_id res chain seq x y z
N MET A 1 -22.06 10.12 -12.61
CA MET A 1 -20.88 10.00 -11.72
C MET A 1 -19.96 11.22 -11.80
N GLY A 2 -19.84 11.93 -12.95
CA GLY A 2 -18.99 13.12 -13.06
C GLY A 2 -19.50 14.42 -12.40
N GLU A 3 -20.82 14.62 -12.26
CA GLU A 3 -21.37 15.85 -11.62
C GLU A 3 -21.20 15.90 -10.09
N LEU A 4 -21.00 14.74 -9.44
CA LEU A 4 -20.73 14.69 -7.99
C LEU A 4 -19.25 14.97 -7.66
N GLU A 5 -18.34 14.74 -8.61
CA GLU A 5 -16.91 15.00 -8.42
C GLU A 5 -16.56 16.48 -8.63
N SER A 6 -17.23 17.20 -9.56
CA SER A 6 -16.95 18.62 -9.81
C SER A 6 -17.22 19.50 -8.59
N GLY A 7 -18.37 19.32 -7.92
CA GLY A 7 -18.70 20.07 -6.70
C GLY A 7 -17.77 19.76 -5.52
N PHE A 8 -17.19 18.56 -5.48
CA PHE A 8 -16.19 18.21 -4.47
C PHE A 8 -14.87 18.95 -4.73
N GLU A 9 -14.36 18.94 -5.95
CA GLU A 9 -13.09 19.58 -6.30
C GLU A 9 -13.16 21.11 -6.15
N GLU A 10 -14.25 21.72 -6.61
CA GLU A 10 -14.52 23.16 -6.41
C GLU A 10 -14.52 23.54 -4.93
N ARG A 11 -15.14 22.71 -4.08
CA ARG A 11 -15.12 22.92 -2.63
C ARG A 11 -13.70 22.86 -2.07
N MET A 12 -12.87 21.91 -2.51
CA MET A 12 -11.50 21.78 -2.02
C MET A 12 -10.64 22.99 -2.43
N VAL A 13 -10.79 23.47 -3.67
CA VAL A 13 -10.10 24.69 -4.15
C VAL A 13 -10.53 25.90 -3.33
N ARG A 14 -11.84 26.04 -3.09
CA ARG A 14 -12.38 27.13 -2.27
C ARG A 14 -11.78 27.14 -0.86
N LEU A 15 -11.63 25.97 -0.22
CA LEU A 15 -10.99 25.88 1.10
C LEU A 15 -9.54 26.38 1.07
N CYS A 16 -8.77 26.07 0.02
CA CYS A 16 -7.41 26.58 -0.16
C CYS A 16 -7.40 28.11 -0.33
N GLU A 17 -8.29 28.65 -1.16
CA GLU A 17 -8.39 30.10 -1.41
C GLU A 17 -8.84 30.87 -0.17
N GLU A 18 -9.87 30.39 0.53
CA GLU A 18 -10.37 30.96 1.78
C GLU A 18 -9.32 30.91 2.88
N TYR A 19 -8.49 29.87 2.93
CA TYR A 19 -7.37 29.80 3.86
C TYR A 19 -6.29 30.84 3.52
N ALA A 20 -5.90 30.94 2.25
CA ALA A 20 -4.87 31.88 1.79
C ALA A 20 -5.27 33.34 2.03
N ALA A 21 -6.53 33.67 1.77
CA ALA A 21 -7.07 35.03 1.89
C ALA A 21 -6.96 35.61 3.30
N ARG A 22 -6.88 34.77 4.35
CA ARG A 22 -6.72 35.19 5.76
C ARG A 22 -5.40 35.90 6.03
N PHE A 23 -4.42 35.77 5.15
CA PHE A 23 -3.06 36.30 5.33
C PHE A 23 -2.76 37.51 4.44
N ALA A 24 -3.67 37.86 3.53
CA ALA A 24 -3.52 39.04 2.67
C ALA A 24 -3.77 40.33 3.46
N THR A 25 -2.87 41.29 3.34
CA THR A 25 -3.10 42.69 3.77
C THR A 25 -3.38 43.59 2.56
N ASP A 26 -3.83 44.81 2.80
CA ASP A 26 -4.06 45.80 1.74
C ASP A 26 -2.76 46.07 0.97
N GLY A 27 -2.79 45.85 -0.36
CA GLY A 27 -1.62 45.99 -1.20
C GLY A 27 -0.74 44.74 -1.30
N ALA A 28 -1.18 43.59 -0.76
CA ALA A 28 -0.50 42.32 -0.94
C ALA A 28 -0.38 41.92 -2.43
N GLU A 29 0.80 41.47 -2.80
CA GLU A 29 1.09 40.90 -4.11
C GLU A 29 0.87 39.38 -4.08
N VAL A 30 0.10 38.85 -5.03
CA VAL A 30 -0.13 37.40 -5.15
C VAL A 30 0.46 36.92 -6.46
N VAL A 31 1.35 35.93 -6.39
CA VAL A 31 1.95 35.27 -7.55
C VAL A 31 1.62 33.78 -7.48
N ASN A 32 1.09 33.24 -8.57
CA ASN A 32 0.77 31.82 -8.70
C ASN A 32 1.76 31.14 -9.66
N GLU A 33 2.01 29.85 -9.45
CA GLU A 33 2.83 29.01 -10.35
C GLU A 33 4.19 29.68 -10.67
N PHE A 34 4.87 30.15 -9.63
CA PHE A 34 6.10 30.91 -9.80
C PHE A 34 7.32 29.98 -9.82
N ARG A 35 8.18 30.12 -10.84
CA ARG A 35 9.44 29.38 -10.94
C ARG A 35 10.48 29.98 -9.99
N VAL A 36 10.85 29.20 -8.98
CA VAL A 36 11.91 29.53 -8.03
C VAL A 36 13.17 28.78 -8.43
N GLU A 37 14.28 29.49 -8.61
CA GLU A 37 15.61 28.88 -8.67
C GLU A 37 16.13 28.66 -7.24
N THR A 38 16.61 27.45 -6.97
CA THR A 38 17.06 27.01 -5.66
C THR A 38 18.56 26.67 -5.71
N ILE A 39 19.01 25.70 -4.92
CA ILE A 39 20.43 25.42 -4.73
C ILE A 39 21.04 24.73 -5.96
N GLU A 40 22.24 25.18 -6.36
CA GLU A 40 23.05 24.61 -7.45
C GLU A 40 22.33 24.58 -8.81
N GLY A 41 21.57 25.63 -9.14
CA GLY A 41 20.87 25.75 -10.43
C GLY A 41 19.66 24.83 -10.59
N ARG A 42 19.24 24.18 -9.50
CA ARG A 42 17.93 23.51 -9.43
C ARG A 42 16.81 24.52 -9.40
N TRP A 43 15.61 24.08 -9.74
CA TRP A 43 14.43 24.94 -9.73
C TRP A 43 13.16 24.11 -9.59
N GLY A 44 12.09 24.77 -9.15
CA GLY A 44 10.75 24.22 -9.05
C GLY A 44 9.68 25.31 -9.19
N TYR A 45 8.42 24.90 -9.17
CA TYR A 45 7.27 25.82 -9.20
C TYR A 45 6.56 25.80 -7.86
N CYS A 46 6.37 26.96 -7.26
CA CYS A 46 5.49 27.10 -6.11
C CYS A 46 4.07 27.42 -6.56
N ASP A 47 3.09 26.76 -5.94
CA ASP A 47 1.68 26.89 -6.32
C ASP A 47 1.20 28.34 -6.11
N ARG A 48 1.47 28.92 -4.94
CA ARG A 48 1.15 30.32 -4.64
C ARG A 48 2.12 30.94 -3.62
N ILE A 49 2.53 32.17 -3.88
CA ILE A 49 3.16 33.06 -2.91
C ILE A 49 2.33 34.35 -2.78
N LEU A 50 2.18 34.79 -1.53
CA LEU A 50 1.56 36.05 -1.17
C LEU A 50 2.60 36.89 -0.43
N ILE A 51 2.82 38.13 -0.86
CA ILE A 51 3.85 39.02 -0.33
C ILE A 51 3.18 40.30 0.14
N ASN A 52 3.13 40.50 1.45
CA ASN A 52 2.57 41.70 2.05
C ASN A 52 3.56 42.88 1.95
N PRO A 53 3.08 44.13 1.89
CA PRO A 53 3.93 45.32 1.80
C PRO A 53 4.94 45.44 2.95
N GLU A 54 4.61 44.93 4.13
CA GLU A 54 5.42 45.00 5.34
C GLU A 54 6.61 44.03 5.38
N GLY A 55 6.81 43.23 4.33
CA GLY A 55 7.93 42.27 4.24
C GLY A 55 7.62 40.87 4.76
N ASP A 56 6.39 40.63 5.21
CA ASP A 56 5.87 39.30 5.53
C ASP A 56 5.35 38.60 4.26
N ALA A 57 5.76 37.35 4.06
CA ALA A 57 5.31 36.53 2.93
C ALA A 57 4.74 35.18 3.38
N HIS A 58 3.87 34.63 2.56
CA HIS A 58 3.21 33.35 2.77
C HIS A 58 3.32 32.49 1.50
N LEU A 59 4.04 31.38 1.60
CA LEU A 59 4.18 30.36 0.58
C LEU A 59 3.17 29.26 0.85
N PHE A 60 2.29 28.98 -0.11
CA PHE A 60 1.30 27.94 -0.01
C PHE A 60 1.58 26.82 -1.01
N ASP A 61 1.51 25.58 -0.52
CA ASP A 61 1.58 24.36 -1.31
C ASP A 61 0.31 23.53 -1.06
N TRP A 62 -0.45 23.32 -2.13
CA TRP A 62 -1.76 22.69 -2.11
C TRP A 62 -1.63 21.17 -2.28
N LYS A 63 -1.95 20.42 -1.22
CA LYS A 63 -1.76 18.97 -1.19
C LYS A 63 -3.10 18.23 -1.17
N PHE A 64 -3.62 17.88 -2.34
CA PHE A 64 -4.86 17.10 -2.52
C PHE A 64 -4.68 15.59 -2.31
N VAL A 65 -3.86 15.22 -1.32
CA VAL A 65 -3.56 13.83 -0.93
C VAL A 65 -4.78 13.15 -0.31
N ARG A 66 -4.97 11.85 -0.55
CA ARG A 66 -6.15 11.08 -0.06
C ARG A 66 -5.88 10.20 1.16
N SER A 67 -4.63 9.80 1.36
CA SER A 67 -4.31 8.63 2.19
C SER A 67 -3.25 8.86 3.25
N LYS A 68 -2.43 9.90 3.11
CA LYS A 68 -1.38 10.23 4.08
C LYS A 68 -1.20 11.75 4.10
N GLU A 69 -1.20 12.31 5.31
CA GLU A 69 -0.85 13.72 5.51
C GLU A 69 0.61 13.95 5.08
N VAL A 70 0.90 15.16 4.62
CA VAL A 70 2.28 15.53 4.34
C VAL A 70 3.06 15.71 5.63
N VAL A 71 4.38 15.55 5.53
CA VAL A 71 5.26 15.80 6.67
C VAL A 71 5.19 17.28 7.05
N ASP A 72 5.25 17.56 8.36
CA ASP A 72 5.17 18.90 8.93
C ASP A 72 6.08 19.92 8.26
N ALA A 73 5.58 21.15 8.14
CA ALA A 73 6.29 22.26 7.47
C ALA A 73 7.67 22.55 8.08
N ASP A 74 7.89 22.22 9.35
CA ASP A 74 9.18 22.41 10.05
C ASP A 74 10.30 21.51 9.52
N VAL A 75 9.96 20.30 9.07
CA VAL A 75 10.95 19.31 8.58
C VAL A 75 10.80 19.02 7.09
N ASN A 76 9.80 19.61 6.42
CA ASN A 76 9.52 19.38 5.02
C ASN A 76 10.55 20.05 4.10
N LEU A 77 11.41 19.24 3.48
CA LEU A 77 12.50 19.69 2.62
C LEU A 77 12.04 20.42 1.36
N GLN A 78 10.86 20.10 0.81
CA GLN A 78 10.33 20.81 -0.36
C GLN A 78 10.04 22.28 -0.02
N GLY A 79 9.40 22.51 1.13
CA GLY A 79 9.13 23.86 1.63
C GLY A 79 10.41 24.63 1.92
N LYS A 80 11.37 23.98 2.59
CA LYS A 80 12.69 24.56 2.90
C LYS A 80 13.48 24.97 1.64
N ASP A 81 13.47 24.15 0.58
CA ASP A 81 14.17 24.46 -0.67
C ASP A 81 13.60 25.71 -1.35
N TYR A 82 12.26 25.84 -1.38
CA TYR A 82 11.63 27.06 -1.88
C TYR A 82 11.94 28.30 -1.03
N VAL A 83 11.95 28.18 0.30
CA VAL A 83 12.33 29.28 1.19
C VAL A 83 13.73 29.78 0.88
N VAL A 84 14.70 28.87 0.71
CA VAL A 84 16.06 29.25 0.33
C VAL A 84 16.06 30.00 -1.00
N GLY A 85 15.43 29.44 -2.03
CA GLY A 85 15.39 30.06 -3.36
C GLY A 85 14.73 31.44 -3.35
N ILE A 86 13.59 31.59 -2.66
CA ILE A 86 12.86 32.87 -2.56
C ILE A 86 13.69 33.91 -1.79
N LEU A 87 14.26 33.54 -0.64
CA LEU A 87 15.01 34.51 0.17
C LEU A 87 16.36 34.89 -0.47
N GLU A 88 16.99 34.01 -1.26
CA GLU A 88 18.22 34.36 -1.99
C GLU A 88 17.97 35.13 -3.30
N ASP A 89 16.73 35.16 -3.80
CA ASP A 89 16.38 35.87 -5.02
C ASP A 89 16.31 37.40 -4.79
N PRO A 90 17.11 38.22 -5.52
CA PRO A 90 17.11 39.67 -5.36
C PRO A 90 15.74 40.33 -5.58
N ARG A 91 14.86 39.72 -6.39
CA ARG A 91 13.49 40.20 -6.65
C ARG A 91 12.66 40.25 -5.37
N PHE A 92 12.99 39.40 -4.40
CA PHE A 92 12.30 39.28 -3.12
C PHE A 92 13.14 39.77 -1.95
N SER A 93 14.10 40.67 -2.20
CA SER A 93 14.95 41.28 -1.17
C SER A 93 14.17 41.94 -0.03
N ARG A 94 12.95 42.45 -0.31
CA ARG A 94 12.03 43.04 0.68
C ARG A 94 11.39 42.04 1.65
N ILE A 95 11.45 40.74 1.37
CA ILE A 95 10.89 39.72 2.27
C ILE A 95 11.84 39.56 3.46
N GLU A 96 11.32 39.83 4.65
CA GLU A 96 12.01 39.64 5.94
C GLU A 96 11.70 38.26 6.53
N ARG A 97 10.44 37.82 6.39
CA ARG A 97 9.95 36.55 6.94
C ARG A 97 8.99 35.88 5.97
N ILE A 98 9.14 34.57 5.79
CA ILE A 98 8.26 33.75 4.95
C ILE A 98 7.66 32.60 5.74
N SER A 99 6.34 32.46 5.75
CA SER A 99 5.64 31.30 6.31
C SER A 99 5.34 30.30 5.21
N VAL A 100 5.78 29.05 5.36
CA VAL A 100 5.38 27.93 4.48
C VAL A 100 4.13 27.27 5.04
N HIS A 101 3.13 27.05 4.19
CA HIS A 101 1.86 26.43 4.51
C HIS A 101 1.65 25.22 3.60
N PHE A 102 1.53 24.03 4.16
CA PHE A 102 0.99 22.88 3.44
C PHE A 102 -0.47 22.70 3.81
N VAL A 103 -1.36 22.91 2.85
CA VAL A 103 -2.80 22.84 3.05
C VAL A 103 -3.33 21.57 2.43
N MET A 104 -3.99 20.74 3.22
CA MET A 104 -4.48 19.43 2.80
C MET A 104 -6.01 19.39 2.89
N PRO A 105 -6.73 19.91 1.87
CA PRO A 105 -8.17 20.15 1.98
C PRO A 105 -9.02 18.88 2.06
N ARG A 106 -8.47 17.73 1.65
CA ARG A 106 -9.15 16.43 1.68
C ARG A 106 -9.23 15.79 3.07
N PHE A 107 -8.41 16.23 4.02
CA PHE A 107 -8.45 15.73 5.40
C PHE A 107 -9.52 16.46 6.22
N GLU A 108 -9.93 15.84 7.32
CA GLU A 108 -10.95 16.38 8.20
C GLU A 108 -10.55 17.80 8.68
N SER A 109 -11.46 18.76 8.55
CA SER A 109 -11.22 20.19 8.84
C SER A 109 -10.11 20.89 8.03
N ALA A 110 -9.69 20.32 6.89
CA ALA A 110 -8.61 20.85 6.05
C ALA A 110 -7.31 21.06 6.84
N THR A 111 -6.67 19.96 7.28
CA THR A 111 -5.41 19.98 8.02
C THR A 111 -4.38 20.92 7.37
N VAL A 112 -3.77 21.79 8.18
CA VAL A 112 -2.70 22.68 7.76
C VAL A 112 -1.51 22.56 8.70
N THR A 113 -0.32 22.42 8.13
CA THR A 113 0.95 22.57 8.86
C THR A 113 1.67 23.83 8.36
N ARG A 114 2.25 24.59 9.28
CA ARG A 114 2.82 25.92 9.01
C ARG A 114 4.13 26.14 9.76
N ARG A 115 5.12 26.70 9.07
CA ARG A 115 6.38 27.14 9.70
C ARG A 115 6.86 28.48 9.13
N PRO A 116 7.14 29.49 9.98
CA PRO A 116 7.84 30.70 9.55
C PRO A 116 9.36 30.49 9.49
N PHE A 117 10.00 31.13 8.53
CA PHE A 117 11.44 31.18 8.31
C PHE A 117 11.86 32.63 8.01
N THR A 118 13.13 32.91 8.25
CA THR A 118 13.78 34.21 8.05
C THR A 118 15.09 34.03 7.29
N ARG A 119 15.73 35.14 6.92
CA ARG A 119 17.05 35.12 6.27
C ARG A 119 18.14 34.48 7.13
N GLU A 120 18.01 34.54 8.45
CA GLU A 120 18.95 33.91 9.40
C GLU A 120 18.91 32.37 9.33
N ASP A 121 17.78 31.79 8.90
CA ASP A 121 17.63 30.34 8.75
C ASP A 121 18.33 29.81 7.49
N VAL A 122 18.52 30.67 6.47
CA VAL A 122 19.02 30.28 5.13
C VAL A 122 20.34 29.49 5.18
N PRO A 123 21.38 29.87 5.94
CA PRO A 123 22.62 29.10 6.02
C PRO A 123 22.39 27.65 6.50
N THR A 124 21.53 27.47 7.51
CA THR A 124 21.20 26.15 8.07
C THR A 124 20.40 25.32 7.07
N LEU A 125 19.38 25.92 6.44
CA LEU A 125 18.57 25.25 5.42
C LEU A 125 19.44 24.80 4.23
N LYS A 126 20.35 25.66 3.78
CA LYS A 126 21.30 25.33 2.70
C LYS A 126 22.20 24.16 3.08
N LEU A 127 22.73 24.14 4.30
CA LEU A 127 23.58 23.05 4.76
C LEU A 127 22.83 21.71 4.78
N GLU A 128 21.58 21.70 5.26
CA GLU A 128 20.71 20.51 5.26
C GLU A 128 20.49 19.96 3.85
N ILE A 129 20.11 20.83 2.91
CA ILE A 129 19.85 20.45 1.52
C ILE A 129 21.14 20.00 0.82
N LEU A 130 22.25 20.73 0.99
CA LEU A 130 23.56 20.36 0.42
C LEU A 130 24.06 19.02 0.96
N ALA A 131 23.82 18.70 2.24
CA ALA A 131 24.17 17.40 2.80
C ALA A 131 23.40 16.25 2.12
N ILE A 132 22.12 16.46 1.83
CA ILE A 132 21.29 15.49 1.09
C ILE A 132 21.80 15.33 -0.34
N LEU A 133 22.08 16.44 -1.03
CA LEU A 133 22.62 16.43 -2.39
C LEU A 133 23.98 15.74 -2.47
N ALA A 134 24.86 15.99 -1.51
CA ALA A 134 26.16 15.33 -1.41
C ALA A 134 26.00 13.80 -1.24
N ARG A 135 25.08 13.35 -0.38
CA ARG A 135 24.78 11.92 -0.22
C ARG A 135 24.20 11.30 -1.49
N ALA A 136 23.28 12.00 -2.16
CA ALA A 136 22.71 11.54 -3.42
C ALA A 136 23.76 11.41 -4.54
N ARG A 137 24.73 12.34 -4.61
CA ARG A 137 25.85 12.25 -5.58
C ARG A 137 26.79 11.09 -5.30
N GLN A 138 27.05 10.78 -4.04
CA GLN A 138 27.86 9.61 -3.68
C GLN A 138 27.24 8.30 -4.21
N THR A 139 25.90 8.24 -4.31
CA THR A 139 25.19 7.09 -4.87
C THR A 139 25.20 7.02 -6.40
N ASP A 140 25.51 8.12 -7.10
CA ASP A 140 25.44 8.22 -8.57
C ASP A 140 26.75 7.80 -9.27
N SER A 141 27.85 7.67 -8.52
CA SER A 141 29.07 7.08 -9.06
C SER A 141 28.82 5.61 -9.43
N ARG A 142 29.30 5.16 -10.61
CA ARG A 142 29.15 3.78 -11.18
C ARG A 142 29.49 2.61 -10.23
N ARG A 143 29.94 2.89 -9.02
CA ARG A 143 30.01 1.94 -7.91
C ARG A 143 28.82 2.18 -6.98
N TRP A 144 27.69 1.54 -7.30
CA TRP A 144 26.64 1.19 -6.33
C TRP A 144 27.25 0.29 -5.24
N ARG A 145 28.09 0.85 -4.36
CA ARG A 145 28.48 0.16 -3.13
C ARG A 145 27.28 0.27 -2.23
N GLY A 146 26.35 -0.69 -2.33
CA GLY A 146 25.06 -0.66 -1.63
C GLY A 146 25.12 -0.67 -0.09
N ALA A 147 26.22 -0.21 0.52
CA ALA A 147 26.31 0.27 1.89
C ALA A 147 25.75 1.70 2.06
N SER A 148 25.60 2.48 0.97
CA SER A 148 25.02 3.85 1.02
C SER A 148 23.50 3.89 0.80
N LEU A 149 22.85 2.76 0.51
CA LEU A 149 21.40 2.70 0.34
C LEU A 149 20.73 2.26 1.65
N THR A 150 19.78 3.07 2.11
CA THR A 150 19.02 2.83 3.33
C THR A 150 17.57 2.51 2.98
N PRO A 151 17.22 1.24 2.68
CA PRO A 151 15.83 0.87 2.42
C PRO A 151 14.97 1.18 3.65
N HIS A 152 13.84 1.84 3.42
CA HIS A 152 12.91 2.28 4.47
C HIS A 152 11.50 1.81 4.11
N TYR A 153 10.80 1.16 5.04
CA TYR A 153 9.49 0.54 4.78
C TYR A 153 8.49 1.52 4.13
N ASP A 154 8.32 2.70 4.71
CA ASP A 154 7.34 3.70 4.24
C ASP A 154 7.63 4.24 2.84
N VAL A 155 8.88 4.19 2.39
CA VAL A 155 9.30 4.70 1.08
C VAL A 155 9.33 3.55 0.07
N CYS A 156 9.96 2.43 0.44
CA CYS A 156 10.15 1.30 -0.45
C CYS A 156 8.84 0.65 -0.88
N ARG A 157 7.80 0.61 -0.02
CA ARG A 157 6.51 -0.01 -0.35
C ARG A 157 5.75 0.71 -1.49
N PHE A 158 6.06 1.98 -1.73
CA PHE A 158 5.44 2.79 -2.80
C PHE A 158 6.43 3.17 -3.91
N CYS A 159 7.67 2.67 -3.85
CA CYS A 159 8.71 3.06 -4.79
C CYS A 159 8.49 2.39 -6.15
N GLY A 160 8.32 3.18 -7.21
CA GLY A 160 8.19 2.66 -8.58
C GLY A 160 9.43 1.89 -9.08
N ALA A 161 10.59 2.13 -8.47
CA ALA A 161 11.84 1.41 -8.77
C ALA A 161 12.07 0.19 -7.86
N ALA A 162 11.11 -0.18 -7.00
CA ALA A 162 11.30 -1.26 -6.02
C ALA A 162 11.75 -2.58 -6.67
N ALA A 163 11.20 -2.90 -7.84
CA ALA A 163 11.48 -4.15 -8.53
C ALA A 163 12.89 -4.25 -9.16
N THR A 164 13.58 -3.13 -9.34
CA THR A 164 14.97 -3.11 -9.84
C THR A 164 15.95 -2.61 -8.77
N CYS A 165 15.47 -2.39 -7.54
CA CYS A 165 16.26 -1.83 -6.46
C CYS A 165 17.24 -2.86 -5.88
N VAL A 166 18.54 -2.58 -6.01
CA VAL A 166 19.61 -3.45 -5.50
C VAL A 166 19.57 -3.61 -3.97
N ALA A 167 19.10 -2.59 -3.22
CA ALA A 167 18.96 -2.70 -1.77
C ALA A 167 17.88 -3.72 -1.37
N LEU A 168 16.72 -3.67 -2.01
CA LEU A 168 15.64 -4.62 -1.77
C LEU A 168 16.02 -6.04 -2.22
N ARG A 169 16.72 -6.16 -3.35
CA ARG A 169 17.27 -7.44 -3.81
C ARG A 169 18.18 -8.11 -2.78
N ARG A 170 19.02 -7.34 -2.09
CA ARG A 170 19.91 -7.85 -1.03
C ARG A 170 19.16 -8.32 0.20
N ILE A 171 18.04 -7.68 0.54
CA ILE A 171 17.17 -8.15 1.64
C ILE A 171 16.57 -9.50 1.26
N ALA A 172 16.03 -9.61 0.04
CA ALA A 172 15.50 -10.88 -0.48
C ALA A 172 16.56 -12.00 -0.52
N ASP A 173 17.80 -11.70 -0.94
CA ASP A 173 18.93 -12.65 -0.94
C ASP A 173 19.24 -13.20 0.45
N ARG A 174 19.24 -12.34 1.49
CA ARG A 174 19.47 -12.80 2.87
C ARG A 174 18.37 -13.73 3.36
N ILE A 175 17.11 -13.40 3.07
CA ILE A 175 15.95 -14.23 3.47
C ILE A 175 15.99 -15.56 2.73
N GLY A 176 16.22 -15.53 1.41
CA GLY A 176 16.32 -16.72 0.58
C GLY A 176 17.38 -17.71 1.07
N ARG A 177 18.58 -17.22 1.44
CA ARG A 177 19.65 -18.06 2.01
C ARG A 177 19.32 -18.67 3.37
N ALA A 178 18.52 -17.99 4.18
CA ALA A 178 18.16 -18.47 5.52
C ALA A 178 17.04 -19.52 5.51
N TYR A 179 16.13 -19.44 4.54
CA TYR A 179 14.97 -20.33 4.43
C TYR A 179 15.18 -21.49 3.45
N ASP A 180 16.36 -21.54 2.83
CA ASP A 180 16.79 -22.66 1.99
C ASP A 180 18.28 -23.00 2.21
N PRO A 181 18.70 -23.32 3.46
CA PRO A 181 20.11 -23.56 3.77
C PRO A 181 20.67 -24.81 3.05
N ASP A 182 19.82 -25.82 2.77
CA ASP A 182 20.19 -27.12 2.20
C ASP A 182 19.40 -27.49 0.92
N GLY A 183 18.70 -26.53 0.30
CA GLY A 183 17.72 -26.77 -0.76
C GLY A 183 18.19 -27.57 -1.95
N TYR A 184 18.02 -28.90 -1.91
CA TYR A 184 18.12 -29.81 -3.05
C TYR A 184 19.19 -29.42 -4.09
N GLY A 185 20.38 -29.01 -3.62
CA GLY A 185 21.55 -28.68 -4.43
C GLY A 185 21.56 -27.37 -5.22
N ARG A 186 20.66 -26.38 -5.01
CA ARG A 186 20.74 -25.09 -5.73
C ARG A 186 20.40 -23.88 -4.86
N THR A 187 21.37 -22.97 -4.73
CA THR A 187 21.12 -21.61 -4.20
C THR A 187 20.05 -20.91 -5.04
N PRO A 188 19.01 -20.31 -4.41
CA PRO A 188 18.00 -19.54 -5.13
C PRO A 188 18.66 -18.46 -5.99
N VAL A 189 18.44 -18.51 -7.30
CA VAL A 189 18.90 -17.48 -8.22
C VAL A 189 17.89 -16.36 -8.21
N ILE A 190 18.31 -15.17 -7.76
CA ILE A 190 17.47 -13.98 -7.84
C ILE A 190 17.72 -13.33 -9.21
N PRO A 191 16.71 -13.29 -10.10
CA PRO A 191 16.85 -12.67 -11.40
C PRO A 191 17.19 -11.18 -11.29
N ALA A 192 17.77 -10.61 -12.35
CA ALA A 192 18.06 -9.18 -12.42
C ALA A 192 16.78 -8.33 -12.42
N GLN A 193 15.71 -8.83 -13.06
CA GLN A 193 14.38 -8.25 -13.05
C GLN A 193 13.49 -9.00 -12.06
N THR A 194 12.99 -8.30 -11.03
CA THR A 194 12.08 -8.92 -10.04
C THR A 194 10.61 -8.55 -10.23
N HIS A 195 10.28 -7.66 -11.16
CA HIS A 195 8.90 -7.34 -11.50
C HIS A 195 8.29 -8.46 -12.34
N ALA A 196 7.37 -9.23 -11.76
CA ALA A 196 6.79 -10.40 -12.42
C ALA A 196 6.19 -10.11 -13.80
N SER A 197 5.56 -8.94 -14.00
CA SER A 197 4.97 -8.59 -15.31
C SER A 197 5.99 -8.14 -16.36
N LEU A 198 7.22 -7.79 -15.97
CA LEU A 198 8.27 -7.35 -16.90
C LEU A 198 9.15 -8.53 -17.36
N VAL A 199 9.07 -9.67 -16.68
CA VAL A 199 9.79 -10.89 -17.07
C VAL A 199 8.99 -11.63 -18.14
N THR A 200 9.59 -11.77 -19.32
CA THR A 200 9.01 -12.49 -20.45
C THR A 200 9.57 -13.90 -20.60
N ASP A 201 10.82 -14.14 -20.15
CA ASP A 201 11.48 -15.44 -20.23
C ASP A 201 10.85 -16.47 -19.27
N PRO A 202 10.43 -17.65 -19.76
CA PRO A 202 9.85 -18.70 -18.92
C PRO A 202 10.78 -19.23 -17.82
N ALA A 203 12.10 -19.27 -18.03
CA ALA A 203 13.02 -19.77 -17.01
C ALA A 203 13.18 -18.75 -15.87
N GLU A 204 13.33 -17.46 -16.19
CA GLU A 204 13.30 -16.38 -15.20
C GLU A 204 11.95 -16.32 -14.45
N ARG A 205 10.81 -16.55 -15.14
CA ARG A 205 9.50 -16.68 -14.47
C ARG A 205 9.46 -17.85 -13.49
N GLY A 206 10.07 -18.99 -13.84
CA GLY A 206 10.23 -20.13 -12.95
C GLY A 206 11.01 -19.78 -11.68
N GLN A 207 12.12 -19.05 -11.83
CA GLN A 207 12.92 -18.56 -10.69
C GLN A 207 12.12 -17.60 -9.80
N LEU A 208 11.35 -16.68 -10.39
CA LEU A 208 10.46 -15.79 -9.61
C LEU A 208 9.37 -16.57 -8.86
N GLN A 209 8.81 -17.61 -9.46
CA GLN A 209 7.80 -18.46 -8.83
C GLN A 209 8.38 -19.23 -7.63
N GLU A 210 9.61 -19.72 -7.73
CA GLU A 210 10.32 -20.38 -6.62
C GLU A 210 10.62 -19.37 -5.50
N LEU A 211 11.14 -18.19 -5.84
CA LEU A 211 11.39 -17.12 -4.89
C LEU A 211 10.11 -16.67 -4.17
N ALA A 212 8.99 -16.55 -4.90
CA ALA A 212 7.70 -16.19 -4.32
C ALA A 212 7.24 -17.22 -3.27
N GLY A 213 7.41 -18.52 -3.55
CA GLY A 213 7.11 -19.57 -2.57
C GLY A 213 7.97 -19.49 -1.31
N LEU A 214 9.26 -19.19 -1.44
CA LEU A 214 10.16 -18.97 -0.30
C LEU A 214 9.74 -17.75 0.52
N MET A 215 9.43 -16.62 -0.14
CA MET A 215 8.99 -15.40 0.54
C MET A 215 7.64 -15.60 1.24
N ASP A 216 6.71 -16.36 0.66
CA ASP A 216 5.44 -16.69 1.29
C ASP A 216 5.64 -17.58 2.53
N THR A 217 6.51 -18.60 2.43
CA THR A 217 6.87 -19.46 3.57
C THR A 217 7.47 -18.65 4.73
N TRP A 218 8.40 -17.75 4.42
CA TRP A 218 8.96 -16.84 5.41
C TRP A 218 7.90 -15.92 6.03
N ALA A 219 7.05 -15.31 5.21
CA ALA A 219 5.99 -14.42 5.69
C ALA A 219 4.99 -15.16 6.60
N GLN A 220 4.62 -16.39 6.27
CA GLN A 220 3.78 -17.24 7.11
C GLN A 220 4.47 -17.58 8.45
N SER A 221 5.76 -17.92 8.42
CA SER A 221 6.57 -18.16 9.61
C SER A 221 6.59 -16.94 10.55
N VAL A 222 6.87 -15.74 10.01
CA VAL A 222 6.86 -14.49 10.80
C VAL A 222 5.49 -14.24 11.43
N ARG A 223 4.40 -14.38 10.66
CA ARG A 223 3.03 -14.19 11.19
C ARG A 223 2.71 -15.20 12.29
N HIS A 224 3.06 -16.46 12.09
CA HIS A 224 2.84 -17.52 13.07
C HIS A 224 3.57 -17.21 14.38
N HIS A 225 4.88 -16.95 14.32
CA HIS A 225 5.67 -16.71 15.53
C HIS A 225 5.27 -15.42 16.26
N ASN A 226 4.96 -14.34 15.53
CA ASN A 226 4.48 -13.11 16.15
C ASN A 226 3.14 -13.33 16.88
N LEU A 227 2.19 -14.04 16.26
CA LEU A 227 0.91 -14.34 16.89
C LEU A 227 1.08 -15.27 18.09
N THR A 228 1.87 -16.33 17.96
CA THR A 228 2.14 -17.26 19.06
C THR A 228 2.81 -16.56 20.25
N ALA A 229 3.79 -15.69 19.99
CA ALA A 229 4.45 -14.92 21.04
C ALA A 229 3.49 -13.93 21.72
N ALA A 230 2.70 -13.19 20.93
CA ALA A 230 1.74 -12.22 21.46
C ALA A 230 0.59 -12.88 22.24
N LEU A 231 0.16 -14.08 21.85
CA LEU A 231 -0.83 -14.87 22.60
C LEU A 231 -0.26 -15.47 23.89
N ALA A 232 1.05 -15.72 23.95
CA ALA A 232 1.71 -16.22 25.15
C ALA A 232 1.97 -15.08 26.16
N ASP A 233 2.33 -13.90 25.66
CA ASP A 233 2.54 -12.68 26.44
C ASP A 233 2.32 -11.45 25.56
N GLU A 234 1.35 -10.61 25.95
CA GLU A 234 0.96 -9.40 25.22
C GLU A 234 2.11 -8.38 25.11
N ALA A 235 3.12 -8.44 26.00
CA ALA A 235 4.32 -7.62 25.87
C ALA A 235 5.15 -7.93 24.61
N ASN A 236 4.95 -9.10 23.99
CA ASN A 236 5.59 -9.49 22.73
C ASN A 236 4.81 -9.04 21.48
N LEU A 237 3.73 -8.27 21.64
CA LEU A 237 2.98 -7.73 20.52
C LEU A 237 3.88 -6.83 19.66
N PRO A 238 4.00 -7.08 18.34
CA PRO A 238 4.80 -6.22 17.47
C PRO A 238 4.30 -4.78 17.47
N ALA A 239 5.22 -3.82 17.50
CA ALA A 239 4.87 -2.40 17.51
C ALA A 239 3.98 -2.03 16.31
N GLY A 240 2.85 -1.36 16.60
CA GLY A 240 1.87 -0.96 15.59
C GLY A 240 0.86 -2.03 15.18
N TYR A 241 0.84 -3.18 15.86
CA TYR A 241 -0.13 -4.25 15.65
C TYR A 241 -1.06 -4.39 16.85
N VAL A 242 -2.26 -4.90 16.61
CA VAL A 242 -3.24 -5.29 17.64
C VAL A 242 -3.71 -6.71 17.35
N ILE A 243 -4.08 -7.45 18.39
CA ILE A 243 -4.79 -8.72 18.22
C ILE A 243 -6.25 -8.38 17.95
N ASP A 244 -6.69 -8.58 16.72
CA ASP A 244 -8.09 -8.49 16.36
C ASP A 244 -8.74 -9.88 16.41
N TYR A 245 -9.97 -9.94 16.92
CA TYR A 245 -10.81 -11.12 16.92
C TYR A 245 -11.96 -10.86 15.94
N PRO A 246 -11.76 -11.14 14.63
CA PRO A 246 -12.82 -10.95 13.67
C PRO A 246 -14.05 -11.76 14.11
N LYS A 247 -15.24 -11.17 13.98
CA LYS A 247 -16.50 -11.87 14.26
C LYS A 247 -16.48 -13.18 13.49
N GLY A 248 -16.46 -14.30 14.23
CA GLY A 248 -16.38 -15.63 13.65
C GLY A 248 -17.47 -15.82 12.59
N ARG A 249 -17.18 -16.65 11.58
CA ARG A 249 -18.16 -16.99 10.55
C ARG A 249 -19.43 -17.49 11.24
N ARG A 250 -20.55 -16.79 11.01
CA ARG A 250 -21.86 -17.24 11.48
C ARG A 250 -22.17 -18.56 10.79
N GLN A 251 -22.29 -19.62 11.58
CA GLN A 251 -22.68 -20.94 11.10
C GLN A 251 -24.05 -21.26 11.67
N VAL A 252 -24.96 -21.70 10.80
CA VAL A 252 -26.24 -22.26 11.23
C VAL A 252 -25.97 -23.60 11.88
N SER A 253 -26.19 -23.70 13.19
CA SER A 253 -26.03 -24.93 13.96
C SER A 253 -27.28 -25.81 13.94
N ASP A 254 -28.45 -25.20 13.81
CA ASP A 254 -29.75 -25.87 13.79
C ASP A 254 -30.61 -25.30 12.65
N ALA A 255 -30.84 -26.13 11.62
CA ALA A 255 -31.63 -25.74 10.45
C ALA A 255 -33.14 -25.68 10.74
N HIS A 256 -33.64 -26.46 11.70
CA HIS A 256 -35.06 -26.46 12.07
C HIS A 256 -35.41 -25.20 12.85
N GLN A 257 -34.56 -24.82 13.81
CA GLN A 257 -34.74 -23.58 14.55
C GLN A 257 -34.61 -22.36 13.63
N LEU A 258 -33.68 -22.40 12.66
CA LEU A 258 -33.57 -21.38 11.63
C LEU A 258 -34.88 -21.24 10.84
N LEU A 259 -35.48 -22.34 10.37
CA LEU A 259 -36.73 -22.31 9.60
C LEU A 259 -37.88 -21.71 10.42
N ASN A 260 -38.02 -22.10 11.69
CA ASN A 260 -39.07 -21.58 12.57
C ASN A 260 -38.94 -20.05 12.73
N ILE A 261 -37.74 -19.58 13.05
CA ILE A 261 -37.47 -18.14 13.21
C ILE A 261 -37.64 -17.42 11.87
N ALA A 262 -37.10 -17.95 10.77
CA ALA A 262 -37.19 -17.34 9.45
C ALA A 262 -38.65 -17.15 9.01
N THR A 263 -39.54 -18.10 9.36
CA THR A 263 -40.98 -18.01 9.09
C THR A 263 -41.64 -16.85 9.85
N GLU A 264 -41.19 -16.53 11.07
CA GLU A 264 -41.66 -15.34 11.82
C GLU A 264 -41.32 -14.03 11.10
N PHE A 265 -40.27 -14.03 10.27
CA PHE A 265 -39.85 -12.91 9.44
C PHE A 265 -40.38 -13.00 7.99
N GLY A 266 -41.30 -13.91 7.70
CA GLY A 266 -41.94 -14.05 6.39
C GLY A 266 -41.11 -14.78 5.34
N LEU A 267 -40.01 -15.43 5.71
CA LEU A 267 -39.24 -16.30 4.81
C LEU A 267 -39.84 -17.71 4.78
N THR A 268 -39.86 -18.31 3.59
CA THR A 268 -40.36 -19.66 3.37
C THR A 268 -39.24 -20.71 3.42
N ALA A 269 -39.62 -21.98 3.51
CA ALA A 269 -38.66 -23.09 3.37
C ALA A 269 -37.95 -23.08 2.01
N GLN A 270 -38.63 -22.61 0.95
CA GLN A 270 -38.02 -22.50 -0.37
C GLN A 270 -36.95 -21.42 -0.39
N ASP A 271 -37.20 -20.26 0.23
CA ASP A 271 -36.21 -19.17 0.32
C ASP A 271 -34.92 -19.63 1.03
N LEU A 272 -35.06 -20.51 2.04
CA LEU A 272 -33.92 -21.11 2.73
C LEU A 272 -33.17 -22.12 1.88
N ILE A 273 -33.87 -22.92 1.07
CA ILE A 273 -33.25 -23.86 0.14
C ILE A 273 -32.47 -23.10 -0.94
N ASP A 274 -33.08 -22.04 -1.48
CA ASP A 274 -32.46 -21.19 -2.51
C ASP A 274 -31.24 -20.44 -1.97
N ALA A 275 -31.25 -20.08 -0.68
CA ALA A 275 -30.11 -19.47 0.00
C ALA A 275 -29.04 -20.47 0.49
N ALA A 276 -29.35 -21.76 0.55
CA ALA A 276 -28.47 -22.78 1.10
C ALA A 276 -27.47 -23.31 0.06
N SER A 277 -26.19 -23.30 0.41
CA SER A 277 -25.17 -24.04 -0.34
C SER A 277 -25.11 -25.49 0.14
N VAL A 278 -25.43 -26.45 -0.73
CA VAL A 278 -25.34 -27.87 -0.39
C VAL A 278 -23.94 -28.40 -0.70
N SER A 279 -23.29 -29.00 0.30
CA SER A 279 -21.96 -29.58 0.14
C SER A 279 -22.05 -30.94 -0.56
N TRP A 280 -21.51 -31.02 -1.77
CA TRP A 280 -21.45 -32.24 -2.57
C TRP A 280 -20.82 -33.42 -1.80
N THR A 281 -19.67 -33.17 -1.17
CA THR A 281 -18.93 -34.20 -0.42
C THR A 281 -19.71 -34.71 0.78
N LYS A 282 -20.47 -33.85 1.48
CA LYS A 282 -21.33 -34.27 2.58
C LYS A 282 -22.53 -35.09 2.09
N LEU A 283 -23.13 -34.75 0.95
CA LEU A 283 -24.19 -35.56 0.34
C LEU A 283 -23.70 -36.96 -0.02
N GLU A 284 -22.53 -37.07 -0.66
CA GLU A 284 -21.94 -38.38 -0.96
C GLU A 284 -21.69 -39.18 0.31
N GLN A 285 -21.19 -38.53 1.37
CA GLN A 285 -20.95 -39.20 2.64
C GLN A 285 -22.24 -39.73 3.26
N LEU A 286 -23.31 -38.91 3.29
CA LEU A 286 -24.63 -39.34 3.80
C LEU A 286 -25.19 -40.56 3.03
N LEU A 287 -24.98 -40.61 1.71
CA LEU A 287 -25.37 -41.77 0.90
C LEU A 287 -24.54 -43.01 1.23
N ARG A 288 -23.21 -42.85 1.38
CA ARG A 288 -22.31 -43.94 1.77
C ARG A 288 -22.62 -44.51 3.14
N ASP A 289 -23.11 -43.69 4.06
CA ASP A 289 -23.46 -44.09 5.41
C ASP A 289 -24.79 -44.84 5.47
N ARG A 290 -25.71 -44.55 4.55
CA ARG A 290 -27.00 -45.26 4.41
C ARG A 290 -26.92 -46.52 3.54
N ALA A 291 -25.87 -46.66 2.74
CA ALA A 291 -25.70 -47.79 1.83
C ALA A 291 -25.29 -49.08 2.55
N GLY A 292 -25.84 -50.22 2.11
CA GLY A 292 -25.49 -51.55 2.61
C GLY A 292 -24.01 -51.93 2.35
N LYS A 293 -23.51 -52.94 3.07
CA LYS A 293 -22.13 -53.42 2.94
C LYS A 293 -21.86 -53.85 1.48
N GLY A 294 -20.87 -53.23 0.85
CA GLY A 294 -20.49 -53.48 -0.55
C GLY A 294 -21.23 -52.62 -1.59
N GLU A 295 -22.22 -51.81 -1.21
CA GLU A 295 -23.03 -51.03 -2.17
C GLU A 295 -22.67 -49.54 -2.25
N LYS A 296 -21.77 -49.07 -1.38
CA LYS A 296 -21.46 -47.64 -1.20
C LYS A 296 -21.07 -46.93 -2.50
N ALA A 297 -20.13 -47.48 -3.26
CA ALA A 297 -19.66 -46.89 -4.51
C ALA A 297 -20.76 -46.89 -5.59
N ARG A 298 -21.55 -47.97 -5.67
CA ARG A 298 -22.65 -48.10 -6.63
C ARG A 298 -23.76 -47.09 -6.37
N GLN A 299 -24.14 -46.90 -5.11
CA GLN A 299 -25.20 -45.95 -4.75
C GLN A 299 -24.80 -44.50 -5.01
N VAL A 300 -23.55 -44.12 -4.70
CA VAL A 300 -23.04 -42.77 -5.03
C VAL A 300 -22.96 -42.56 -6.54
N ALA A 301 -22.46 -43.54 -7.30
CA ALA A 301 -22.38 -43.44 -8.76
C ALA A 301 -23.76 -43.30 -9.41
N ASN A 302 -24.76 -44.07 -8.95
CA ASN A 302 -26.13 -43.97 -9.45
C ASN A 302 -26.77 -42.62 -9.12
N PHE A 303 -26.57 -42.12 -7.90
CA PHE A 303 -27.05 -40.80 -7.50
C PHE A 303 -26.44 -39.68 -8.36
N ASN A 304 -25.12 -39.73 -8.59
CA ASN A 304 -24.42 -38.74 -9.42
C ASN A 304 -24.90 -38.80 -10.88
N SER A 305 -25.09 -40.00 -11.45
CA SER A 305 -25.62 -40.18 -12.81
C SER A 305 -27.00 -39.53 -12.96
N LYS A 306 -27.90 -39.77 -12.01
CA LYS A 306 -29.26 -39.20 -12.04
C LYS A 306 -29.26 -37.68 -11.94
N LEU A 307 -28.35 -37.11 -11.14
CA LEU A 307 -28.22 -35.66 -11.01
C LEU A 307 -27.68 -35.01 -12.29
N GLU A 308 -26.75 -35.67 -12.97
CA GLU A 308 -26.23 -35.24 -14.27
C GLU A 308 -27.30 -35.37 -15.37
N GLU A 309 -28.03 -36.49 -15.42
CA GLU A 309 -29.16 -36.71 -16.35
C GLU A 309 -30.27 -35.68 -16.17
N ALA A 310 -30.59 -35.31 -14.91
CA ALA A 310 -31.59 -34.31 -14.58
C ALA A 310 -31.11 -32.87 -14.80
N CYS A 311 -29.86 -32.65 -15.24
CA CYS A 311 -29.22 -31.34 -15.34
C CYS A 311 -29.29 -30.53 -14.03
N ALA A 312 -29.39 -31.21 -12.89
CA ALA A 312 -29.47 -30.60 -11.57
C ALA A 312 -28.11 -30.10 -11.07
N VAL A 313 -27.03 -30.40 -11.82
CA VAL A 313 -25.66 -30.06 -11.48
C VAL A 313 -24.92 -29.65 -12.75
N VAL A 314 -24.17 -28.56 -12.67
CA VAL A 314 -23.25 -28.14 -13.73
C VAL A 314 -21.83 -28.32 -13.22
N ARG A 315 -21.01 -29.05 -13.97
CA ARG A 315 -19.56 -29.10 -13.69
C ARG A 315 -18.97 -27.78 -14.13
N ALA A 316 -18.49 -26.98 -13.17
CA ALA A 316 -17.69 -25.81 -13.48
C ALA A 316 -16.41 -26.24 -14.21
N GLU A 317 -15.93 -25.40 -15.13
CA GLU A 317 -14.62 -25.61 -15.74
C GLU A 317 -13.55 -25.66 -14.63
N PRO A 318 -12.61 -26.62 -14.69
CA PRO A 318 -11.57 -26.71 -13.68
C PRO A 318 -10.73 -25.43 -13.70
N ALA A 319 -10.61 -24.78 -12.54
CA ALA A 319 -9.76 -23.62 -12.41
C ALA A 319 -8.31 -24.02 -12.72
N PRO A 320 -7.63 -23.35 -13.68
CA PRO A 320 -6.25 -23.67 -14.01
C PRO A 320 -5.37 -23.42 -12.80
N ARG A 321 -4.51 -24.39 -12.49
CA ARG A 321 -3.52 -24.28 -11.40
C ARG A 321 -2.13 -24.59 -11.93
N LEU A 322 -1.15 -23.81 -11.48
CA LEU A 322 0.25 -24.13 -11.71
C LEU A 322 0.67 -25.18 -10.67
N SER A 323 1.16 -26.33 -11.14
CA SER A 323 1.70 -27.39 -10.29
C SER A 323 3.10 -27.76 -10.75
N ARG A 324 4.06 -27.84 -9.81
CA ARG A 324 5.42 -28.26 -10.11
C ARG A 324 5.41 -29.72 -10.56
N VAL A 325 5.96 -29.99 -11.74
CA VAL A 325 6.22 -31.36 -12.19
C VAL A 325 7.38 -31.90 -11.35
N ARG A 326 7.12 -32.95 -10.56
CA ARG A 326 8.22 -33.65 -9.88
C ARG A 326 9.06 -34.34 -10.95
N PRO A 327 10.39 -34.19 -10.95
CA PRO A 327 11.23 -34.99 -11.83
C PRO A 327 10.95 -36.46 -11.55
N ALA A 328 10.88 -37.27 -12.62
CA ALA A 328 10.74 -38.72 -12.47
C ALA A 328 11.87 -39.21 -11.57
N THR A 329 11.52 -39.86 -10.45
CA THR A 329 12.47 -40.61 -9.64
C THR A 329 13.12 -41.65 -10.55
N VAL A 330 14.39 -41.45 -10.87
CA VAL A 330 15.29 -42.48 -11.41
C VAL A 330 15.83 -43.26 -10.22
#